data_AF-A0A8H3YPX0-F1
#
_entry.id   AF-A0A8H3YPX0-F1
#
_cell.length_a   1.000
_cell.length_b   1.000
_cell.length_c   1.000
_cell.angle_alpha   90.00
_cell.angle_beta   90.00
_cell.angle_gamma   90.00
#
_symmetry.space_group_name_H-M   'P 1'
#
loop_
_entity.id
_entity.type
_entity.pdbx_description
1 polymer ?
#
loop_
_entity_poly.entity_id
_entity_poly.type
_entity_poly.pdbx_seq_one_letter_code
_entity_poly.pdbx_strand_id
1 'polypeptide(L)'
;MLPLPSFTELPLNNHDPPYSAWGLYGKNDELGTLNRLTEEVVLEAAKEIQTGTRVSLNWPLDAQKTPFFGRQLFHKNVYQKPPRIVNDDVWTFNTQSSSQWDGLRHFGYQKEKVFYNGVTLDDIHGEHATNANGIH
;
A
#
# COMPACT_ATOMS: atom_id res chain seq x y z
N MET A 1 -15.24 -10.87 16.24
CA MET A 1 -14.31 -11.28 15.16
C MET A 1 -14.12 -12.78 15.24
N LEU A 2 -14.04 -13.47 14.10
CA LEU A 2 -13.62 -14.88 14.06
C LEU A 2 -12.20 -15.00 14.63
N PRO A 3 -11.87 -16.11 15.32
CA PRO A 3 -10.52 -16.35 15.80
C PRO A 3 -9.55 -16.39 14.62
N LEU A 4 -8.38 -15.76 14.79
CA LEU A 4 -7.34 -15.81 13.77
C LEU A 4 -6.69 -17.20 13.75
N PRO A 5 -6.34 -17.72 12.56
CA PRO A 5 -5.52 -18.92 12.47
C PRO A 5 -4.14 -18.64 13.09
N SER A 6 -3.63 -19.63 13.81
CA SER A 6 -2.23 -19.69 14.22
C SER A 6 -1.33 -19.86 13.00
N PHE A 7 -0.06 -19.48 13.15
CA PHE A 7 0.92 -19.61 12.07
C PHE A 7 1.07 -21.06 11.58
N THR A 8 0.91 -22.04 12.47
CA THR A 8 0.98 -23.48 12.18
C THR A 8 -0.21 -24.01 11.38
N GLU A 9 -1.30 -23.27 11.30
CA GLU A 9 -2.50 -23.62 10.51
C GLU A 9 -2.44 -23.08 9.08
N LEU A 10 -1.36 -22.39 8.69
CA LEU A 10 -1.19 -21.82 7.36
C LEU A 10 -0.40 -22.77 6.44
N PRO A 11 -0.71 -22.84 5.13
CA PRO A 11 -1.75 -22.07 4.44
C PRO A 11 -3.17 -22.57 4.71
N LEU A 12 -4.15 -21.68 4.57
CA LEU A 12 -5.57 -22.02 4.83
C LEU A 12 -6.19 -22.94 3.78
N ASN A 13 -5.76 -22.82 2.52
CA ASN A 13 -6.23 -23.69 1.43
C ASN A 13 -5.09 -24.54 0.88
N ASN A 14 -5.45 -25.74 0.43
CA ASN A 14 -4.53 -26.59 -0.32
C ASN A 14 -4.10 -25.85 -1.60
N HIS A 15 -2.81 -25.87 -1.90
CA HIS A 15 -2.14 -25.21 -3.04
C HIS A 15 -1.89 -23.70 -2.93
N ASP A 16 -2.33 -23.04 -1.86
CA ASP A 16 -1.93 -21.66 -1.61
C ASP A 16 -0.43 -21.57 -1.26
N PRO A 17 0.22 -20.42 -1.51
CA PRO A 17 1.62 -20.23 -1.14
C PRO A 17 1.87 -20.46 0.35
N PRO A 18 3.09 -20.90 0.73
CA PRO A 18 3.39 -21.24 2.12
C PRO A 18 3.17 -20.03 3.05
N TYR A 19 2.60 -20.32 4.22
CA TYR A 19 2.31 -19.33 5.27
C TYR A 19 1.31 -18.23 4.89
N SER A 20 0.52 -18.43 3.83
CA SER A 20 -0.49 -17.47 3.43
C SER A 20 -1.82 -17.68 4.18
N ALA A 21 -2.43 -16.58 4.62
CA ALA A 21 -3.77 -16.57 5.19
C ALA A 21 -4.82 -16.20 4.12
N TRP A 22 -4.60 -16.61 2.87
CA TRP A 22 -5.48 -16.26 1.76
C TRP A 22 -6.86 -16.90 1.92
N GLY A 23 -7.90 -16.20 1.49
CA GLY A 23 -9.29 -16.55 1.77
C GLY A 23 -9.79 -16.25 3.19
N LEU A 24 -8.94 -15.81 4.14
CA LEU A 24 -9.37 -15.48 5.51
C LEU A 24 -10.51 -14.45 5.56
N TYR A 25 -10.45 -13.44 4.69
CA TYR A 25 -11.47 -12.40 4.55
C TYR A 25 -12.37 -12.60 3.31
N GLY A 26 -12.29 -13.78 2.70
CA GLY A 26 -13.02 -14.12 1.47
C GLY A 26 -12.11 -14.21 0.24
N LYS A 27 -12.57 -15.00 -0.74
CA LYS A 27 -11.81 -15.33 -1.97
C LYS A 27 -11.58 -14.15 -2.93
N ASN A 28 -12.38 -13.10 -2.82
CA ASN A 28 -12.30 -11.90 -3.66
C ASN A 28 -11.82 -10.69 -2.84
N ASP A 29 -11.31 -10.91 -1.62
CA ASP A 29 -10.78 -9.84 -0.80
C ASP A 29 -9.49 -9.27 -1.42
N GLU A 30 -9.36 -7.95 -1.35
CA GLU A 30 -8.21 -7.17 -1.83
C GLU A 30 -7.57 -6.32 -0.71
N LEU A 31 -8.13 -6.34 0.50
CA LEU A 31 -7.71 -5.48 1.61
C LEU A 31 -6.80 -6.19 2.62
N GLY A 32 -6.84 -7.52 2.70
CA GLY A 32 -6.03 -8.30 3.62
C GLY A 32 -6.26 -7.88 5.07
N THR A 33 -5.19 -7.59 5.80
CA THR A 33 -5.29 -7.21 7.22
C THR A 33 -5.92 -5.85 7.45
N LEU A 34 -6.11 -5.01 6.42
CA LEU A 34 -6.84 -3.74 6.55
C LEU A 34 -8.31 -3.98 6.92
N ASN A 35 -8.88 -5.16 6.63
CA ASN A 35 -10.21 -5.57 7.09
C ASN A 35 -10.37 -5.54 8.62
N ARG A 36 -9.28 -5.44 9.38
CA ARG A 36 -9.29 -5.33 10.85
C ARG A 36 -9.51 -3.90 11.35
N LEU A 37 -9.42 -2.90 10.48
CA LEU A 37 -9.74 -1.52 10.78
C LEU A 37 -11.27 -1.33 10.74
N THR A 38 -11.97 -2.01 11.64
CA THR A 38 -13.44 -1.92 11.73
C THR A 38 -13.87 -0.56 12.26
N GLU A 39 -15.14 -0.18 12.03
CA GLU A 39 -15.69 1.07 12.53
C GLU A 39 -15.52 1.22 14.05
N GLU A 40 -15.70 0.13 14.81
CA GLU A 40 -15.51 0.12 16.25
C GLU A 40 -14.04 0.35 16.64
N VAL A 41 -13.09 -0.30 15.96
CA VAL A 41 -11.66 -0.11 16.22
C VAL A 41 -11.25 1.33 15.93
N VAL A 42 -11.73 1.90 14.83
CA VAL A 42 -11.46 3.30 14.45
C VAL A 42 -12.09 4.26 15.47
N LEU A 43 -13.31 4.01 15.92
CA LEU A 43 -13.98 4.83 16.94
C LEU A 43 -13.29 4.75 18.30
N GLU A 44 -12.84 3.56 18.72
CA GLU A 44 -12.07 3.42 19.95
C GLU A 44 -10.73 4.15 19.86
N ALA A 45 -10.02 4.07 18.73
CA ALA A 45 -8.76 4.78 18.53
C ALA A 45 -8.90 6.31 18.65
N ALA A 46 -10.07 6.88 18.33
CA ALA A 46 -10.32 8.31 18.50
C ALA A 46 -10.24 8.77 19.96
N LYS A 47 -10.49 7.87 20.93
CA LYS A 47 -10.41 8.17 22.37
C LYS A 47 -8.97 8.40 22.85
N GLU A 48 -7.97 7.94 22.10
CA GLU A 48 -6.55 8.20 22.38
C GLU A 48 -6.16 9.67 22.18
N ILE A 49 -6.99 10.45 21.48
CA ILE A 49 -6.76 11.89 21.26
C ILE A 49 -7.15 12.66 22.52
N GLN A 50 -6.19 12.83 23.43
CA GLN A 50 -6.42 13.51 24.71
C GLN A 50 -5.91 14.95 24.75
N THR A 51 -4.80 15.25 24.06
CA THR A 51 -4.09 16.54 24.18
C THR A 51 -4.15 17.40 22.91
N GLY A 52 -4.52 16.80 21.77
CA GLY A 52 -4.45 17.46 20.47
C GLY A 52 -3.02 17.65 19.93
N THR A 53 -2.00 17.07 20.58
CA THR A 53 -0.62 17.09 20.07
C THR A 53 -0.52 16.32 18.75
N ARG A 54 0.20 16.88 17.78
CA ARG A 54 0.37 16.28 16.45
C ARG A 54 1.85 16.10 16.15
N VAL A 55 2.22 14.92 15.66
CA VAL A 55 3.58 14.59 15.22
C VAL A 55 3.50 14.11 13.77
N SER A 56 4.26 14.74 12.88
CA SER A 56 4.35 14.28 11.48
C SER A 56 5.25 13.07 11.39
N LEU A 57 4.75 11.99 10.76
CA LEU A 57 5.53 10.79 10.42
C LEU A 57 6.01 10.82 8.96
N ASN A 58 5.69 11.89 8.23
CA ASN A 58 6.12 12.05 6.84
C ASN A 58 7.58 12.50 6.79
N TRP A 59 8.37 11.75 6.03
CA TRP A 59 9.68 12.15 5.61
C TRP A 59 9.56 13.05 4.36
N PRO A 60 10.39 14.10 4.20
CA PRO A 60 10.34 14.93 3.01
C PRO A 60 10.63 14.13 1.74
N LEU A 61 9.95 14.45 0.63
CA LEU A 61 10.15 13.77 -0.67
C LEU A 61 11.54 14.05 -1.28
N ASP A 62 12.18 15.16 -0.91
CA ASP A 62 13.52 15.57 -1.34
C ASP A 62 14.63 15.15 -0.36
N ALA A 63 14.27 14.49 0.74
CA ALA A 63 15.26 14.05 1.73
C ALA A 63 16.19 12.95 1.18
N GLN A 64 15.69 12.16 0.23
CA GLN A 64 16.45 11.13 -0.44
C GLN A 64 17.25 11.68 -1.64
N LYS A 65 18.48 12.13 -1.38
CA LYS A 65 19.37 12.67 -2.43
C LYS A 65 19.85 11.64 -3.45
N THR A 66 19.94 10.37 -3.02
CA THR A 66 20.34 9.26 -3.87
C THR A 66 19.25 8.18 -3.83
N PRO A 67 18.62 7.83 -4.97
CA PRO A 67 17.56 6.84 -4.99
C PRO A 67 18.06 5.44 -4.60
N PHE A 68 17.26 4.72 -3.84
CA PHE A 68 17.52 3.33 -3.48
C PHE A 68 17.05 2.42 -4.62
N PHE A 69 17.69 1.25 -4.76
CA PHE A 69 17.27 0.20 -5.69
C PHE A 69 17.11 0.68 -7.15
N GLY A 70 17.90 1.69 -7.58
CA GLY A 70 17.85 2.22 -8.94
C GLY A 70 16.55 2.97 -9.29
N ARG A 71 15.77 3.40 -8.29
CA ARG A 71 14.52 4.15 -8.49
C ARG A 71 14.75 5.53 -9.12
N GLN A 72 13.69 6.11 -9.67
CA GLN A 72 13.71 7.48 -10.18
C GLN A 72 13.88 8.48 -9.03
N LEU A 73 14.71 9.50 -9.26
CA LEU A 73 14.88 10.60 -8.32
C LEU A 73 13.63 11.49 -8.28
N PHE A 74 13.32 12.03 -7.11
CA PHE A 74 12.30 13.06 -6.95
C PHE A 74 12.65 14.31 -7.76
N HIS A 75 11.71 14.79 -8.57
CA HIS A 75 11.84 16.04 -9.30
C HIS A 75 10.65 16.96 -9.00
N LYS A 76 10.96 18.19 -8.58
CA LYS A 76 9.98 19.25 -8.33
C LYS A 76 10.24 20.42 -9.26
N ASN A 77 9.26 20.76 -10.08
CA ASN A 77 9.28 21.95 -10.92
C ASN A 77 8.23 22.96 -10.44
N VAL A 78 8.66 24.11 -9.95
CA VAL A 78 7.77 25.22 -9.54
C VAL A 78 7.84 26.32 -10.61
N TYR A 79 6.70 26.81 -11.06
CA TYR A 79 6.64 27.81 -12.12
C TYR A 79 5.54 28.85 -11.90
N GLN A 80 5.76 30.07 -12.39
CA GLN A 80 4.78 31.16 -12.32
C GLN A 80 3.76 31.06 -13.45
N LYS A 81 2.53 31.55 -13.22
CA LYS A 81 1.45 31.71 -14.21
C LYS A 81 1.18 33.18 -14.54
N PRO A 82 2.06 33.85 -15.31
CA PRO A 82 1.85 35.24 -15.70
C PRO A 82 0.59 35.40 -16.59
N PRO A 83 -0.03 36.59 -16.60
CA PRO A 83 0.39 37.81 -15.90
C PRO A 83 -0.01 37.84 -14.41
N ARG A 84 -0.65 36.79 -13.88
CA ARG A 84 -1.05 36.73 -12.49
C ARG A 84 0.15 36.44 -11.58
N ILE A 85 0.06 36.88 -10.33
CA ILE A 85 1.03 36.54 -9.29
C ILE A 85 0.57 35.21 -8.66
N VAL A 86 0.77 34.12 -9.40
CA VAL A 86 0.37 32.75 -9.04
C VAL A 86 1.53 31.83 -9.39
N ASN A 87 1.82 30.85 -8.53
CA ASN A 87 2.71 29.73 -8.81
C ASN A 87 1.92 28.43 -8.87
N ASP A 88 2.34 27.52 -9.73
CA ASP A 88 1.96 26.10 -9.74
C ASP A 88 3.23 25.25 -9.63
N ASP A 89 3.06 23.95 -9.38
CA ASP A 89 4.14 22.99 -9.46
C ASP A 89 3.76 21.64 -10.09
N VAL A 90 4.77 20.94 -10.61
CA VAL A 90 4.67 19.57 -11.11
C VAL A 90 5.72 18.73 -10.40
N TRP A 91 5.28 17.65 -9.76
CA TRP A 91 6.14 16.72 -9.06
C TRP A 91 6.13 15.38 -9.78
N THR A 92 7.32 14.84 -10.05
CA THR A 92 7.51 13.50 -10.60
C THR A 92 8.30 12.70 -9.59
N PHE A 93 7.77 11.54 -9.18
CA PHE A 93 8.39 10.72 -8.15
C PHE A 93 7.99 9.26 -8.28
N ASN A 94 8.86 8.38 -7.77
CA ASN A 94 8.52 6.99 -7.55
C ASN A 94 7.86 6.84 -6.18
N THR A 95 6.72 6.17 -6.10
CA THR A 95 5.90 6.06 -4.88
C THR A 95 6.57 5.27 -3.74
N GLN A 96 7.71 4.62 -3.99
CA GLN A 96 8.53 3.91 -3.00
C GLN A 96 9.79 4.69 -2.56
N SER A 97 9.74 6.03 -2.58
CA SER A 97 10.95 6.89 -2.38
C SER A 97 10.90 7.78 -1.13
N SER A 98 9.85 7.72 -0.32
CA SER A 98 9.76 8.44 0.95
C SER A 98 8.79 7.72 1.89
N SER A 99 8.24 8.38 2.92
CA SER A 99 7.16 7.79 3.72
C SER A 99 6.05 7.26 2.79
N GLN A 100 5.77 5.97 2.89
CA GLN A 100 5.02 5.23 1.87
C GLN A 100 4.14 4.15 2.49
N TRP A 101 3.15 3.74 1.72
CA TRP A 101 2.48 2.45 1.86
C TRP A 101 2.88 1.57 0.69
N ASP A 102 3.15 0.30 0.96
CA ASP A 102 3.35 -0.72 -0.06
C ASP A 102 2.08 -1.55 -0.17
N GLY A 103 1.38 -1.44 -1.30
CA GLY A 103 0.16 -2.22 -1.56
C GLY A 103 0.44 -3.71 -1.68
N LEU A 104 -0.61 -4.53 -1.62
CA LEU A 104 -0.50 -5.99 -1.62
C LEU A 104 0.01 -6.58 -2.95
N ARG A 105 0.11 -5.75 -4.00
CA ARG A 105 0.80 -6.06 -5.26
C ARG A 105 2.24 -5.54 -5.37
N HIS A 106 2.82 -4.95 -4.33
CA HIS A 106 4.19 -4.45 -4.37
C HIS A 106 5.22 -5.58 -4.50
N PHE A 107 5.01 -6.67 -3.76
CA PHE A 107 5.94 -7.80 -3.72
C PHE A 107 5.17 -9.12 -3.57
N GLY A 108 5.19 -9.94 -4.61
CA GLY A 108 4.51 -11.23 -4.65
C GLY A 108 5.42 -12.39 -4.22
N TYR A 109 4.82 -13.58 -4.15
CA TYR A 109 5.54 -14.84 -4.01
C TYR A 109 6.32 -15.13 -5.28
N GLN A 110 7.65 -15.17 -5.19
CA GLN A 110 8.52 -15.25 -6.37
C GLN A 110 8.47 -16.60 -7.07
N LYS A 111 8.31 -17.70 -6.32
CA LYS A 111 8.24 -19.06 -6.88
C LYS A 111 6.87 -19.31 -7.53
N GLU A 112 5.80 -18.94 -6.85
CA GLU A 112 4.41 -19.14 -7.28
C GLU A 112 3.94 -18.07 -8.28
N LYS A 113 4.65 -16.93 -8.37
CA LYS A 113 4.39 -15.80 -9.28
C LYS A 113 3.00 -15.17 -9.09
N VAL A 114 2.57 -15.07 -7.84
CA VAL A 114 1.27 -14.52 -7.45
C VAL A 114 1.41 -13.52 -6.30
N PHE A 115 0.53 -12.53 -6.28
CA PHE A 115 0.31 -11.56 -5.22
C PHE A 115 -0.85 -12.01 -4.33
N TYR A 116 -1.19 -11.20 -3.32
CA TYR A 116 -2.26 -11.51 -2.37
C TYR A 116 -3.53 -12.09 -3.02
N ASN A 117 -4.07 -13.14 -2.42
CA ASN A 117 -5.28 -13.84 -2.85
C ASN A 117 -5.23 -14.38 -4.30
N GLY A 118 -4.03 -14.68 -4.80
CA GLY A 118 -3.83 -15.32 -6.10
C GLY A 118 -3.78 -14.36 -7.29
N VAL A 119 -3.84 -13.04 -7.06
CA VAL A 119 -3.72 -12.04 -8.13
C VAL A 119 -2.40 -12.23 -8.87
N THR A 120 -2.44 -12.26 -10.20
CA THR A 120 -1.29 -12.50 -11.06
C THR A 120 -0.75 -11.20 -11.64
N LEU A 121 0.40 -11.27 -12.31
CA LEU A 121 0.89 -10.13 -13.11
C LEU A 121 -0.03 -9.81 -14.29
N ASP A 122 -0.71 -10.80 -14.86
CA ASP A 122 -1.63 -10.60 -15.99
C ASP A 122 -2.89 -9.84 -15.54
N ASP A 123 -3.36 -10.10 -14.31
CA ASP A 123 -4.47 -9.33 -13.72
C ASP A 123 -4.13 -7.84 -13.53
N ILE A 124 -2.85 -7.47 -13.55
CA ILE A 124 -2.36 -6.09 -13.33
C ILE A 124 -1.92 -5.42 -14.63
N HIS A 125 -1.38 -6.19 -15.58
CA HIS A 125 -0.74 -5.67 -16.79
C HIS A 125 -1.31 -6.22 -18.11
N GLY A 126 -2.16 -7.24 -18.05
CA GLY A 126 -2.75 -7.90 -19.20
C GLY A 126 -3.86 -7.07 -19.85
N GLU A 127 -4.50 -7.65 -20.87
CA GLU A 127 -5.55 -7.01 -21.66
C GLU A 127 -6.77 -6.60 -20.81
N HIS A 128 -7.04 -7.33 -19.74
CA HIS A 128 -8.15 -7.09 -18.81
C HIS A 128 -7.66 -6.63 -17.43
N ALA A 129 -6.56 -5.88 -17.41
CA ALA A 129 -5.94 -5.37 -16.18
C ALA A 129 -6.94 -4.68 -15.24
N THR A 130 -6.75 -4.94 -13.95
CA THR A 130 -7.57 -4.41 -12.85
C THR A 130 -6.73 -3.60 -11.87
N ASN A 131 -7.40 -2.88 -10.97
CA ASN A 131 -6.75 -2.20 -9.85
C ASN A 131 -6.58 -3.08 -8.60
N ALA A 132 -6.76 -4.40 -8.73
CA ALA A 132 -6.73 -5.33 -7.63
C ALA A 132 -5.46 -5.19 -6.79
N ASN A 133 -5.60 -5.28 -5.47
CA ASN A 133 -4.50 -5.20 -4.49
C ASN A 133 -3.70 -3.89 -4.54
N GLY A 134 -4.24 -2.87 -5.19
CA GLY A 134 -3.68 -1.52 -5.24
C GLY A 134 -3.73 -0.80 -3.90
N ILE A 135 -3.08 0.37 -3.88
CA ILE A 135 -3.31 1.35 -2.82
C ILE A 135 -4.53 2.15 -3.29
N HIS A 136 -5.64 2.04 -2.55
CA HIS A 136 -6.90 2.74 -2.82
C HIS A 136 -6.83 4.20 -2.36
#